data_AF-A0A9E8HP63-F1
#
_entry.id   AF-A0A9E8HP63-F1
#
_cell.length_a   1.000
_cell.length_b   1.000
_cell.length_c   1.000
_cell.angle_alpha   90.00
_cell.angle_beta   90.00
_cell.angle_gamma   90.00
#
_symmetry.space_group_name_H-M   'P 1'
#
loop_
_entity.id
_entity.type
_entity.pdbx_description
1 polymer ?
#
loop_
_entity_poly.entity_id
_entity_poly.type
_entity_poly.pdbx_seq_one_letter_code
_entity_poly.pdbx_strand_id
1 'polypeptide(L)'
;MRAKVAEPVGAAAAAKATIYESYVAEGEMPAVTDGIMTQLDTALTALPTVSAVTITRRSDDVMDVEITLDDLGGSITGAASDSRLTFSYSGSTNGLTVSCSSGSGAANATTVADQYLPSSCRS
;
A
#
# COMPACT_ATOMS: atom_id res chain seq x y z
N MET A 1 6.40 -12.39 -12.62
CA MET A 1 6.07 -10.94 -12.57
C MET A 1 4.80 -10.71 -11.75
N ARG A 2 3.59 -11.07 -12.22
CA ARG A 2 2.33 -10.95 -11.43
C ARG A 2 2.40 -11.60 -10.04
N ALA A 3 2.98 -12.80 -9.94
CA ALA A 3 3.13 -13.49 -8.66
C ALA A 3 4.00 -12.71 -7.64
N LYS A 4 5.01 -11.97 -8.12
CA LYS A 4 5.89 -11.16 -7.26
C LYS A 4 5.20 -9.88 -6.75
N VAL A 5 4.16 -9.41 -7.45
CA VAL A 5 3.31 -8.27 -7.02
C VAL A 5 2.18 -8.76 -6.09
N ALA A 6 1.70 -9.99 -6.26
CA ALA A 6 0.60 -10.54 -5.46
C ALA A 6 0.95 -10.69 -3.98
N GLU A 7 2.21 -10.96 -3.65
CA GLU A 7 2.68 -11.12 -2.28
C GLU A 7 2.58 -9.81 -1.46
N PRO A 8 3.17 -8.67 -1.87
CA PRO A 8 2.99 -7.40 -1.16
C PRO A 8 1.54 -6.92 -1.17
N VAL A 9 0.75 -7.23 -2.22
CA VAL A 9 -0.70 -6.95 -2.22
C VAL A 9 -1.42 -7.73 -1.13
N GLY A 10 -1.12 -9.02 -0.97
CA GLY A 10 -1.72 -9.86 0.07
C GLY A 10 -1.37 -9.37 1.46
N ALA A 11 -0.11 -8.99 1.68
CA ALA A 11 0.35 -8.45 2.96
C ALA A 11 -0.31 -7.10 3.29
N ALA A 12 -0.41 -6.18 2.33
CA ALA A 12 -1.13 -4.91 2.52
C ALA A 12 -2.64 -5.12 2.73
N ALA A 13 -3.24 -6.10 2.07
CA ALA A 13 -4.65 -6.45 2.27
C ALA A 13 -4.91 -6.99 3.69
N ALA A 14 -3.97 -7.74 4.28
CA ALA A 14 -4.08 -8.23 5.66
C ALA A 14 -4.07 -7.08 6.68
N ALA A 15 -3.35 -5.99 6.40
CA ALA A 15 -3.31 -4.80 7.24
C ALA A 15 -4.65 -4.04 7.33
N LYS A 16 -5.54 -4.24 6.35
CA LYS A 16 -6.80 -3.51 6.22
C LYS A 16 -7.68 -3.64 7.47
N ALA A 17 -7.79 -4.85 8.03
CA ALA A 17 -8.61 -5.10 9.20
C ALA A 17 -8.09 -4.34 10.43
N THR A 18 -6.78 -4.41 10.67
CA THR A 18 -6.14 -3.75 11.81
C THR A 18 -6.19 -2.22 11.72
N ILE A 19 -5.94 -1.66 10.52
CA ILE A 19 -6.07 -0.20 10.29
C ILE A 19 -7.53 0.23 10.51
N TYR A 20 -8.49 -0.56 10.02
CA TYR A 20 -9.92 -0.27 10.22
C TYR A 20 -10.33 -0.31 11.68
N GLU A 21 -9.90 -1.33 12.44
CA GLU A 21 -10.20 -1.46 13.86
C GLU A 21 -9.67 -0.25 14.65
N SER A 22 -8.44 0.20 14.36
CA SER A 22 -7.86 1.40 14.95
C SER A 22 -8.69 2.65 14.60
N TYR A 23 -9.03 2.83 13.33
CA TYR A 23 -9.83 3.98 12.87
C TYR A 23 -11.21 4.03 13.51
N VAL A 24 -11.89 2.88 13.67
CA VAL A 24 -13.20 2.82 14.32
C VAL A 24 -13.10 3.06 15.83
N ALA A 25 -12.01 2.62 16.47
CA ALA A 25 -11.82 2.79 17.90
C ALA A 25 -11.47 4.24 18.30
N GLU A 26 -10.60 4.89 17.51
CA GLU A 26 -10.02 6.20 17.86
C GLU A 26 -10.66 7.36 17.07
N GLY A 27 -11.35 7.06 15.98
CA GLY A 27 -11.94 8.06 15.08
C GLY A 27 -10.93 8.69 14.12
N GLU A 28 -9.67 8.24 14.14
CA GLU A 28 -8.60 8.70 13.27
C GLU A 28 -7.66 7.56 12.86
N MET A 29 -6.94 7.74 11.76
CA MET A 29 -5.93 6.79 11.30
C MET A 29 -4.81 6.68 12.33
N PRO A 30 -4.27 5.47 12.56
CA PRO A 30 -3.19 5.28 13.52
C PRO A 30 -1.99 6.17 13.18
N ALA A 31 -1.23 6.57 14.18
CA ALA A 31 0.03 7.24 13.95
C ALA A 31 1.01 6.27 13.26
N VAL A 32 1.87 6.79 12.39
CA VAL A 32 2.90 5.98 11.72
C VAL A 32 3.86 5.30 12.70
N THR A 33 3.98 5.85 13.91
CA THR A 33 4.80 5.32 15.01
C THR A 33 4.10 4.25 15.84
N ASP A 34 2.82 3.97 15.61
CA ASP A 34 2.08 2.99 16.41
C ASP A 34 2.59 1.57 16.16
N GLY A 35 2.44 0.73 17.18
CA GLY A 35 2.89 -0.66 17.15
C GLY A 35 2.35 -1.46 15.98
N ILE A 36 1.12 -1.16 15.53
CA ILE A 36 0.49 -1.82 14.37
C ILE A 36 1.13 -1.39 13.05
N MET A 37 1.47 -0.11 12.89
CA MET A 37 2.05 0.42 11.65
C MET A 37 3.52 0.04 11.54
N THR A 38 4.25 0.06 12.64
CA THR A 38 5.65 -0.40 12.71
C THR A 38 5.76 -1.91 12.45
N GLN A 39 4.82 -2.73 12.92
CA GLN A 39 4.76 -4.15 12.58
C GLN A 39 4.42 -4.38 11.10
N LEU A 40 3.50 -3.60 10.53
CA LEU A 40 3.18 -3.67 9.11
C LEU A 40 4.40 -3.35 8.25
N ASP A 41 5.09 -2.25 8.57
CA ASP A 41 6.33 -1.84 7.91
C ASP A 41 7.40 -2.95 7.97
N THR A 42 7.62 -3.50 9.16
CA THR A 42 8.56 -4.62 9.38
C THR A 42 8.19 -5.85 8.55
N ALA A 43 6.91 -6.23 8.51
CA ALA A 43 6.43 -7.40 7.79
C ALA A 43 6.55 -7.24 6.28
N LEU A 44 6.24 -6.04 5.75
CA LEU A 44 6.37 -5.74 4.32
C LEU A 44 7.82 -5.63 3.89
N THR A 45 8.68 -4.98 4.68
CA THR A 45 10.12 -4.83 4.39
C THR A 45 10.86 -6.17 4.50
N ALA A 46 10.34 -7.15 5.24
CA ALA A 46 10.90 -8.49 5.28
C ALA A 46 10.65 -9.32 4.01
N LEU A 47 9.79 -8.86 3.09
CA LEU A 47 9.50 -9.57 1.85
C LEU A 47 10.69 -9.46 0.87
N PRO A 48 11.08 -10.56 0.21
CA PRO A 48 12.27 -10.60 -0.65
C PRO A 48 12.11 -9.85 -1.99
N THR A 49 10.93 -9.28 -2.24
CA THR A 49 10.61 -8.51 -3.45
C THR A 49 10.46 -7.02 -3.15
N VAL A 50 10.63 -6.60 -1.90
CA VAL A 50 10.41 -5.25 -1.41
C VAL A 50 11.74 -4.63 -1.02
N SER A 51 12.06 -3.50 -1.64
CA SER A 51 13.28 -2.73 -1.37
C SER A 51 13.10 -1.71 -0.25
N ALA A 52 11.91 -1.12 -0.16
CA ALA A 52 11.56 -0.13 0.85
C ALA A 52 10.05 -0.04 1.04
N VAL A 53 9.64 0.34 2.24
CA VAL A 53 8.25 0.66 2.58
C VAL A 53 8.21 2.06 3.19
N THR A 54 7.24 2.85 2.76
CA THR A 54 6.98 4.17 3.31
C THR A 54 5.52 4.24 3.71
N ILE A 55 5.26 4.56 4.98
CA ILE A 55 3.91 4.72 5.51
C ILE A 55 3.71 6.19 5.84
N THR A 56 2.64 6.79 5.30
CA THR A 56 2.33 8.20 5.48
C THR A 56 0.89 8.36 5.96
N ARG A 57 0.68 8.88 7.17
CA ARG A 57 -0.62 9.43 7.58
C ARG A 57 -0.77 10.81 6.95
N ARG A 58 -1.67 10.96 5.98
CA ARG A 58 -1.91 12.22 5.27
C ARG A 58 -2.90 13.12 6.00
N SER A 59 -3.87 12.51 6.67
CA SER A 59 -4.85 13.18 7.53
C SER A 59 -5.39 12.19 8.56
N ASP A 60 -6.34 12.63 9.37
CA ASP A 60 -7.05 11.77 10.32
C ASP A 60 -7.87 10.69 9.62
N ASP A 61 -8.22 10.88 8.34
CA ASP A 61 -9.03 9.94 7.58
C ASP A 61 -8.25 9.20 6.49
N VAL A 62 -6.99 9.55 6.23
CA VAL A 62 -6.27 9.03 5.07
C VAL A 62 -4.84 8.63 5.41
N MET A 63 -4.50 7.41 5.01
CA MET A 63 -3.17 6.83 5.17
C MET A 63 -2.73 6.12 3.88
N ASP A 64 -1.49 6.37 3.47
CA ASP A 64 -0.89 5.73 2.31
C ASP A 64 0.22 4.77 2.77
N VAL A 65 0.21 3.55 2.22
CA VAL A 65 1.29 2.55 2.36
C VAL A 65 1.91 2.34 1.00
N GLU A 66 3.15 2.78 0.86
CA GLU A 66 3.92 2.73 -0.38
C GLU A 66 4.95 1.62 -0.28
N ILE A 67 4.91 0.68 -1.23
CA ILE A 67 5.81 -0.45 -1.31
C ILE A 67 6.65 -0.26 -2.57
N THR A 68 7.94 -0.04 -2.37
CA THR A 68 8.92 -0.04 -3.47
C THR A 68 9.40 -1.46 -3.66
N LEU A 69 9.30 -1.96 -4.89
CA LEU A 69 9.75 -3.30 -5.25
C LEU A 69 11.24 -3.24 -5.59
N ASP A 70 11.95 -4.32 -5.30
CA ASP A 70 13.31 -4.55 -5.79
C ASP A 70 13.36 -4.60 -7.34
N ASP A 71 14.54 -4.54 -7.93
CA ASP A 71 14.70 -4.87 -9.34
C ASP A 71 14.42 -6.36 -9.57
N LEU A 72 13.18 -6.65 -10.00
CA LEU A 72 12.71 -8.02 -10.21
C LEU A 72 13.12 -8.62 -11.55
N GLY A 73 13.92 -7.90 -12.35
CA GLY A 73 14.33 -8.24 -13.70
C GLY A 73 13.23 -8.01 -14.73
N GLY A 74 13.52 -7.19 -15.75
CA GLY A 74 12.55 -6.75 -16.76
C GLY A 74 11.72 -5.56 -16.28
N SER A 75 11.35 -4.65 -17.19
CA SER A 75 10.56 -3.45 -16.87
C SER A 75 9.15 -3.86 -16.42
N ILE A 76 8.97 -4.03 -15.12
CA ILE A 76 7.64 -4.09 -14.47
C ILE A 76 7.08 -2.69 -14.24
N THR A 77 7.97 -1.70 -14.30
CA THR A 77 7.65 -0.28 -14.29
C THR A 77 6.74 0.07 -15.47
N GLY A 78 5.82 0.99 -15.25
CA GLY A 78 5.34 1.87 -16.31
C GLY A 78 6.45 2.86 -16.72
N ALA A 79 6.09 4.07 -17.13
CA ALA A 79 7.04 5.09 -17.58
C ALA A 79 8.03 5.63 -16.50
N ALA A 80 8.05 5.09 -15.28
CA ALA A 80 8.85 5.57 -14.15
C ALA A 80 10.09 4.69 -13.89
N SER A 81 11.10 5.26 -13.22
CA SER A 81 12.37 4.59 -12.89
C SER A 81 12.25 3.54 -11.78
N ASP A 82 11.30 3.72 -10.85
CA ASP A 82 11.10 2.82 -9.72
C ASP A 82 9.72 2.16 -9.75
N SER A 83 9.67 0.88 -9.37
CA SER A 83 8.44 0.08 -9.33
C SER A 83 7.79 0.22 -7.97
N ARG A 84 6.73 1.03 -7.88
CA ARG A 84 6.00 1.28 -6.64
C ARG A 84 4.57 0.78 -6.74
N LEU A 85 4.13 0.14 -5.68
CA LEU A 85 2.74 -0.21 -5.41
C LEU A 85 2.28 0.57 -4.19
N THR A 86 1.25 1.39 -4.35
CA THR A 86 0.72 2.22 -3.26
C THR A 86 -0.68 1.78 -2.90
N PHE A 87 -0.97 1.69 -1.60
CA PHE A 87 -2.31 1.48 -1.06
C PHE A 87 -2.74 2.72 -0.27
N SER A 88 -3.77 3.40 -0.76
CA SER A 88 -4.43 4.53 -0.09
C SER A 88 -5.64 4.00 0.68
N TYR A 89 -5.55 4.06 1.99
CA TYR A 89 -6.60 3.73 2.95
C TYR A 89 -7.35 5.02 3.28
N SER A 90 -8.65 5.04 3.02
CA SER A 90 -9.52 6.19 3.27
C SER A 90 -10.69 5.79 4.14
N GLY A 91 -10.68 6.30 5.37
CA GLY A 91 -11.71 6.15 6.38
C GLY A 91 -12.88 7.08 6.12
N SER A 92 -14.07 6.62 6.48
CA SER A 92 -15.30 7.40 6.41
C SER A 92 -16.31 6.85 7.40
N THR A 93 -17.43 7.57 7.58
CA THR A 93 -18.59 7.07 8.33
C THR A 93 -19.16 5.76 7.79
N ASN A 94 -18.92 5.46 6.51
CA ASN A 94 -19.36 4.22 5.86
C ASN A 94 -18.30 3.10 5.94
N GLY A 95 -17.19 3.33 6.62
CA GLY A 95 -16.08 2.39 6.80
C GLY A 95 -14.84 2.73 5.97
N LEU A 96 -13.95 1.73 5.84
CA LEU A 96 -12.64 1.89 5.20
C LEU A 96 -12.65 1.45 3.73
N THR A 97 -12.31 2.39 2.85
CA THR A 97 -12.02 2.12 1.43
C THR A 97 -10.51 1.99 1.22
N VAL A 98 -10.11 1.15 0.28
CA VAL A 98 -8.70 0.98 -0.10
C VAL A 98 -8.58 1.07 -1.59
N SER A 99 -7.71 1.96 -2.07
CA SER A 99 -7.42 2.14 -3.49
C SER A 99 -5.93 1.89 -3.74
N CYS A 100 -5.62 1.17 -4.82
CA CYS A 100 -4.24 0.79 -5.15
C CYS A 100 -3.83 1.07 -6.61
N SER A 101 -4.68 1.76 -7.36
CA SER A 101 -4.40 2.14 -8.74
C SER A 101 -3.51 3.38 -8.84
N SER A 102 -2.98 3.61 -10.04
CA SER A 102 -2.24 4.83 -10.40
C SER A 102 -3.09 6.10 -10.22
N GLY A 103 -4.42 6.00 -10.33
CA GLY A 103 -5.39 7.08 -10.11
C GLY A 103 -5.98 7.16 -8.70
N SER A 104 -5.39 6.47 -7.71
CA SER A 104 -5.93 6.36 -6.34
C SER A 104 -5.96 7.67 -5.54
N GLY A 105 -5.27 8.72 -5.99
CA GLY A 105 -5.10 9.97 -5.24
C GLY A 105 -4.17 9.84 -4.04
N ALA A 106 -3.34 8.79 -3.99
CA ALA A 106 -2.24 8.68 -3.04
C ALA A 106 -1.18 9.77 -3.28
N ALA A 107 -0.42 10.13 -2.24
CA ALA A 107 0.68 11.10 -2.35
C ALA A 107 1.69 10.70 -3.43
N ASN A 108 2.07 9.43 -3.47
CA ASN A 108 2.84 8.87 -4.57
C ASN A 108 2.05 7.73 -5.24
N ALA A 109 1.70 7.90 -6.51
CA ALA A 109 0.91 6.92 -7.26
C ALA A 109 1.66 5.59 -7.48
N THR A 110 0.89 4.50 -7.63
CA THR A 110 1.37 3.21 -8.15
C THR A 110 1.97 3.39 -9.55
N THR A 111 3.18 2.90 -9.77
CA THR A 111 3.90 2.97 -11.05
C THR A 111 4.09 1.61 -11.73
N VAL A 112 3.75 0.51 -11.05
CA VAL A 112 3.74 -0.83 -11.66
C VAL A 112 2.72 -0.87 -12.79
N ALA A 113 3.11 -1.40 -13.95
CA ALA A 113 2.22 -1.45 -15.11
C ALA A 113 0.96 -2.32 -14.83
N ASP A 114 -0.21 -1.87 -15.28
CA ASP A 114 -1.52 -2.49 -15.02
C ASP A 114 -1.57 -3.99 -15.36
N GLN A 115 -0.86 -4.40 -16.40
CA GLN A 115 -0.76 -5.81 -16.78
C GLN A 115 -0.15 -6.70 -15.70
N TYR A 116 0.59 -6.15 -14.74
CA TYR A 116 1.18 -6.87 -13.62
C TYR A 116 0.37 -6.73 -12.32
N LEU A 117 -0.54 -5.76 -12.27
CA LEU A 117 -1.41 -5.53 -11.13
C LEU A 117 -2.58 -6.53 -11.08
N PRO A 118 -3.09 -6.86 -9.88
CA PRO A 118 -4.40 -7.48 -9.72
C PRO A 118 -5.51 -6.61 -10.32
N SER A 119 -6.63 -7.21 -10.73
CA SER A 119 -7.74 -6.48 -11.34
C SER A 119 -8.27 -5.34 -10.47
N SER A 120 -8.23 -5.47 -9.14
CA SER A 120 -8.66 -4.45 -8.18
C SER A 120 -7.75 -3.22 -8.10
N CYS A 121 -6.52 -3.30 -8.62
CA CYS A 121 -5.54 -2.21 -8.61
C CYS A 121 -5.28 -1.64 -10.00
N ARG A 122 -5.95 -2.13 -11.05
CA ARG A 122 -5.84 -1.57 -12.41
C ARG A 122 -6.68 -0.31 -12.53
N SER A 123 -6.26 0.60 -13.41
CA SER A 123 -7.03 1.79 -13.79
C SER A 123 -8.07 1.50 -14.87
#